data_AF-A4ZH01-F1
#
_entry.id   AF-A4ZH01-F1
#
_cell.length_a   1.000
_cell.length_b   1.000
_cell.length_c   1.000
_cell.angle_alpha   90.00
_cell.angle_beta   90.00
_cell.angle_gamma   90.00
#
_symmetry.space_group_name_H-M   'P 1'
#
loop_
_entity.id
_entity.type
_entity.pdbx_description
1 polymer ?
#
loop_
_entity_poly.entity_id
_entity_poly.type
_entity_poly.pdbx_seq_one_letter_code
_entity_poly.pdbx_strand_id
1 'polypeptide(L)'
;MKYYFIFCGILFLFFVFQIFRNVDTTFSINYAIKNRIGLIKYYTYILLLFPICKVLSEKKQSFIRNVYILGMIALMLRILVWFLYNKVGLNLMPGLFSVMGYSWSHGSGIRLPGTFLDGFLLSYSLSKIRDNRLKHRRIYPYLICAGISLYYVYYVFNSRSQILCFLLVIMLSFAFVNNRIFSSLAKVLLLVLCCFFIAKIYLHTDFLQSVLNFYDPGTQVRFLGFDFYQSDWLNHKILGFGIVSDGNIFHTWYNSWIYYLSDLGIVNTLFQFGYVGLIILFSPFIFSFFIGLKNNRSLNGYFLMLSSFYTILSSIFFQNVYDSPRILIVPFILALMQLSMKDDKNNEERHFYNRV
;
A
#
# COMPACT_ATOMS: atom_id res chain seq x y z
N MET A 1 -4.44 0.12 24.33
CA MET A 1 -3.20 -0.67 24.45
C MET A 1 -3.43 -2.17 24.34
N LYS A 2 -4.37 -2.77 25.09
CA LYS A 2 -4.63 -4.23 25.08
C LYS A 2 -4.73 -4.89 23.68
N TYR A 3 -5.50 -4.33 22.75
CA TYR A 3 -5.70 -4.90 21.40
C TYR A 3 -4.40 -5.07 20.58
N TYR A 4 -3.48 -4.11 20.64
CA TYR A 4 -2.25 -4.14 19.85
C TYR A 4 -1.22 -5.12 20.40
N PHE A 5 -1.14 -5.25 21.72
CA PHE A 5 -0.31 -6.28 22.33
C PHE A 5 -0.80 -7.67 21.95
N ILE A 6 -2.13 -7.87 21.92
CA ILE A 6 -2.73 -9.11 21.43
C ILE A 6 -2.42 -9.33 19.96
N PHE A 7 -2.62 -8.32 19.11
CA PHE A 7 -2.33 -8.42 17.67
C PHE A 7 -0.84 -8.73 17.40
N CYS A 8 0.07 -7.96 17.97
CA CYS A 8 1.51 -8.20 17.85
C CYS A 8 1.90 -9.56 18.41
N GLY A 9 1.28 -10.00 19.50
CA GLY A 9 1.49 -11.33 20.08
C GLY A 9 1.03 -12.45 19.15
N ILE A 10 -0.18 -12.35 18.59
CA ILE A 10 -0.71 -13.31 17.61
C ILE A 10 0.20 -13.36 16.39
N LEU A 11 0.58 -12.20 15.87
CA LEU A 11 1.44 -12.09 14.69
C LEU A 11 2.83 -12.66 14.95
N PHE A 12 3.40 -12.42 16.13
CA PHE A 12 4.66 -13.02 16.55
C PHE A 12 4.58 -14.54 16.66
N LEU A 13 3.57 -15.07 17.36
CA LEU A 13 3.33 -16.51 17.49
C LEU A 13 3.12 -17.17 16.12
N PHE A 14 2.37 -16.50 15.25
CA PHE A 14 2.13 -16.95 13.88
C PHE A 14 3.46 -17.07 13.10
N PHE A 15 4.33 -16.07 13.17
CA PHE A 15 5.61 -16.14 12.47
C PHE A 15 6.57 -17.17 13.07
N VAL A 16 6.62 -17.31 14.39
CA VAL A 16 7.40 -18.38 15.04
C VAL A 16 6.92 -19.74 14.54
N PHE A 17 5.61 -19.97 14.50
CA PHE A 17 5.03 -21.19 13.95
C PHE A 17 5.44 -21.42 12.48
N GLN A 18 5.38 -20.39 11.63
CA GLN A 18 5.78 -20.49 10.22
C GLN A 18 7.27 -20.79 9.99
N ILE A 19 8.16 -20.40 10.91
CA ILE A 19 9.59 -20.73 10.82
C ILE A 19 9.81 -22.24 10.95
N PHE A 20 9.14 -22.86 11.94
CA PHE A 20 9.31 -24.27 12.26
C PHE A 20 8.41 -25.20 11.44
N ARG A 21 7.38 -24.66 10.79
CA ARG A 21 6.50 -25.46 9.95
C ARG A 21 7.23 -25.93 8.69
N ASN A 22 7.29 -27.24 8.52
CA ASN A 22 7.60 -27.86 7.24
C ASN A 22 6.30 -28.16 6.52
N VAL A 23 6.28 -27.88 5.22
CA VAL A 23 5.17 -28.26 4.36
C VAL A 23 5.77 -29.01 3.18
N ASP A 24 5.18 -30.14 2.85
CA ASP A 24 5.52 -30.88 1.66
C ASP A 24 4.82 -30.21 0.47
N THR A 25 5.52 -29.26 -0.13
CA THR A 25 5.11 -28.66 -1.39
C THR A 25 5.72 -29.44 -2.54
N THR A 26 4.94 -29.69 -3.58
CA THR A 26 5.39 -30.51 -4.70
C THR A 26 6.48 -29.82 -5.54
N PHE A 27 6.64 -28.49 -5.42
CA PHE A 27 7.46 -27.73 -6.36
C PHE A 27 8.42 -26.70 -5.76
N SER A 28 8.58 -26.64 -4.43
CA SER A 28 9.51 -25.70 -3.81
C SER A 28 10.47 -26.38 -2.85
N ILE A 29 11.75 -25.97 -2.91
CA ILE A 29 12.76 -26.42 -1.96
C ILE A 29 12.43 -25.78 -0.63
N ASN A 30 12.09 -26.62 0.37
CA ASN A 30 11.91 -26.16 1.73
C ASN A 30 13.15 -25.37 2.18
N TYR A 31 12.95 -24.10 2.51
CA TYR A 31 14.05 -23.27 2.97
C TYR A 31 14.61 -23.82 4.29
N ALA A 32 15.94 -23.89 4.38
CA ALA A 32 16.61 -24.04 5.65
C ALA A 32 16.10 -22.96 6.63
N ILE A 33 16.01 -23.31 7.92
CA ILE A 33 15.49 -22.41 8.98
C ILE A 33 16.14 -21.02 8.92
N LYS A 34 17.46 -20.97 8.66
CA LYS A 34 18.22 -19.71 8.48
C LYS A 34 17.61 -18.80 7.41
N ASN A 35 17.20 -19.35 6.28
CA ASN A 35 16.61 -18.59 5.17
C ASN A 35 15.19 -18.14 5.50
N ARG A 36 14.39 -18.97 6.19
CA ARG A 36 13.06 -18.60 6.69
C ARG A 36 13.12 -17.43 7.68
N ILE A 37 14.08 -17.47 8.62
CA ILE A 37 14.36 -16.34 9.54
C ILE A 37 14.74 -15.09 8.74
N GLY A 38 15.60 -15.24 7.73
CA GLY A 38 16.01 -14.15 6.84
C GLY A 38 14.85 -13.46 6.12
N LEU A 39 13.82 -14.22 5.74
CA LEU A 39 12.61 -13.70 5.09
C LEU A 39 11.63 -13.06 6.10
N ILE A 40 11.52 -13.61 7.31
CA ILE A 40 10.61 -13.09 8.34
C ILE A 40 11.15 -11.85 9.05
N LYS A 41 12.46 -11.57 9.00
CA LYS A 41 13.07 -10.46 9.74
C LYS A 41 12.36 -9.12 9.54
N TYR A 42 11.80 -8.85 8.37
CA TYR A 42 11.10 -7.59 8.08
C TYR A 42 9.85 -7.40 8.95
N TYR A 43 9.18 -8.49 9.35
CA TYR A 43 8.03 -8.43 10.25
C TYR A 43 8.39 -7.92 11.65
N THR A 44 9.67 -7.97 12.04
CA THR A 44 10.11 -7.35 13.30
C THR A 44 9.95 -5.82 13.29
N TYR A 45 9.86 -5.19 12.12
CA TYR A 45 9.59 -3.75 12.02
C TYR A 45 8.22 -3.35 12.57
N ILE A 46 7.31 -4.31 12.79
CA ILE A 46 6.05 -4.03 13.49
C ILE A 46 6.27 -3.53 14.93
N LEU A 47 7.41 -3.88 15.54
CA LEU A 47 7.79 -3.42 16.88
C LEU A 47 8.03 -1.90 16.94
N LEU A 48 8.24 -1.24 15.79
CA LEU A 48 8.28 0.23 15.70
C LEU A 48 6.95 0.88 16.11
N LEU A 49 5.86 0.11 16.21
CA LEU A 49 4.59 0.57 16.75
C LEU A 49 4.75 1.22 18.13
N PHE A 50 5.52 0.62 19.03
CA PHE A 50 5.68 1.11 20.40
C PHE A 50 6.33 2.51 20.47
N PRO A 51 7.53 2.75 19.89
CA PRO A 51 8.12 4.08 19.89
C PRO A 51 7.26 5.09 19.12
N ILE A 52 6.62 4.71 18.00
CA ILE A 52 5.73 5.61 17.25
C ILE A 52 4.54 6.03 18.11
N CYS A 53 3.89 5.10 18.82
CA CYS A 53 2.78 5.41 19.71
C CYS A 53 3.19 6.35 20.84
N LYS A 54 4.39 6.17 21.41
CA LYS A 54 4.92 7.06 22.45
C LYS A 54 5.08 8.48 21.91
N VAL A 55 5.78 8.65 20.78
CA VAL A 55 6.00 9.96 20.17
C VAL A 55 4.67 10.63 19.77
N LEU A 56 3.73 9.85 19.24
CA LEU A 56 2.40 10.35 18.88
C LEU A 56 1.57 10.78 20.09
N SER A 57 1.79 10.21 21.27
CA SER A 57 1.12 10.66 22.49
C SER A 57 1.63 12.02 23.00
N GLU A 58 2.90 12.33 22.78
CA GLU A 58 3.55 13.56 23.26
C GLU A 58 3.52 14.69 22.22
N LYS A 59 3.81 14.38 20.95
CA LYS A 59 4.08 15.37 19.88
C LYS A 59 3.32 15.07 18.58
N LYS A 60 2.06 14.61 18.69
CA LYS A 60 1.17 14.17 17.58
C LYS A 60 1.29 15.00 16.30
N GLN A 61 0.90 16.28 16.36
CA GLN A 61 0.80 17.12 15.16
C GLN A 61 2.16 17.42 14.53
N SER A 62 3.18 17.67 15.37
CA SER A 62 4.52 17.96 14.86
C SER A 62 5.12 16.73 14.20
N PHE A 63 4.95 15.55 14.79
CA PHE A 63 5.49 14.30 14.25
C PHE A 63 4.88 13.96 12.88
N ILE A 64 3.54 13.93 12.77
CA ILE A 64 2.85 13.62 11.50
C ILE A 64 3.23 14.64 10.42
N ARG A 65 3.28 15.94 10.78
CA ARG A 65 3.69 17.00 9.85
C ARG A 65 5.14 16.84 9.39
N ASN A 66 6.06 16.48 10.28
CA ASN A 66 7.47 16.31 9.93
C ASN A 66 7.66 15.09 9.01
N VAL A 67 7.00 13.97 9.29
CA VAL A 67 7.00 12.78 8.41
C VAL A 67 6.46 13.16 7.03
N TYR A 68 5.37 13.93 6.96
CA TYR A 68 4.82 14.43 5.71
C TYR A 68 5.80 15.32 4.93
N ILE A 69 6.42 16.31 5.60
CA ILE A 69 7.39 17.21 4.95
C ILE A 69 8.59 16.43 4.41
N LEU A 70 9.17 15.54 5.24
CA LEU A 70 10.31 14.72 4.83
C LEU A 70 9.94 13.79 3.66
N GLY A 71 8.73 13.20 3.69
CA GLY A 71 8.25 12.37 2.60
C GLY A 71 8.03 13.16 1.31
N MET A 72 7.50 14.39 1.37
CA MET A 72 7.38 15.25 0.18
C MET A 72 8.74 15.67 -0.38
N ILE A 73 9.71 15.99 0.49
CA ILE A 73 11.09 16.29 0.06
C ILE A 73 11.71 15.08 -0.62
N ALA A 74 11.58 13.88 -0.03
CA ALA A 74 12.06 12.64 -0.62
C ALA A 74 11.41 12.36 -1.97
N LEU A 75 10.10 12.60 -2.10
CA LEU A 75 9.37 12.43 -3.37
C LEU A 75 9.89 13.39 -4.45
N MET A 76 10.07 14.67 -4.12
CA MET A 76 10.65 15.65 -5.04
C MET A 76 12.07 15.30 -5.46
N LEU A 77 12.90 14.82 -4.54
CA LEU A 77 14.24 14.33 -4.86
C LEU A 77 14.19 13.16 -5.84
N ARG A 78 13.27 12.20 -5.64
CA ARG A 78 13.09 11.07 -6.57
C ARG A 78 12.64 11.53 -7.95
N ILE A 79 11.73 12.51 -8.05
CA ILE A 79 11.32 13.11 -9.33
C ILE A 79 12.53 13.74 -10.02
N LEU A 80 13.33 14.53 -9.29
CA LEU A 80 14.51 15.19 -9.82
C LEU A 80 15.54 14.18 -10.33
N VAL A 81 15.88 13.18 -9.51
CA VAL A 81 16.84 12.12 -9.87
C VAL A 81 16.34 11.33 -11.09
N TRP A 82 15.06 10.97 -11.13
CA TRP A 82 14.46 10.32 -12.30
C TRP A 82 14.57 11.16 -13.56
N PHE A 83 14.29 12.45 -13.47
CA PHE A 83 14.36 13.37 -14.60
C PHE A 83 15.80 13.50 -15.11
N LEU A 84 16.77 13.71 -14.21
CA LEU A 84 18.18 13.81 -14.56
C LEU A 84 18.67 12.53 -15.24
N TYR A 85 18.28 11.36 -14.74
CA TYR A 85 18.66 10.09 -15.34
C TYR A 85 18.03 9.92 -16.73
N ASN A 86 16.71 10.05 -16.85
CA ASN A 86 15.98 9.68 -18.07
C ASN A 86 15.98 10.75 -19.17
N LYS A 87 16.19 12.03 -18.83
CA LYS A 87 16.12 13.14 -19.79
C LYS A 87 17.44 13.82 -20.02
N VAL A 88 18.32 13.83 -19.02
CA VAL A 88 19.64 14.48 -19.10
C VAL A 88 20.77 13.46 -19.24
N GLY A 89 20.56 12.19 -18.85
CA GLY A 89 21.58 11.15 -18.87
C GLY A 89 22.51 11.16 -17.66
N LEU A 90 22.17 11.88 -16.58
CA LEU A 90 22.99 11.99 -15.37
C LEU A 90 22.48 11.07 -14.26
N ASN A 91 23.31 10.11 -13.83
CA ASN A 91 22.99 9.18 -12.75
C ASN A 91 23.61 9.60 -11.41
N LEU A 92 22.94 10.49 -10.67
CA LEU A 92 23.42 10.98 -9.38
C LEU A 92 23.25 9.97 -8.23
N MET A 93 22.27 9.07 -8.33
CA MET A 93 21.91 8.14 -7.26
C MET A 93 21.62 6.75 -7.84
N PRO A 94 22.64 5.99 -8.28
CA PRO A 94 22.47 4.69 -8.92
C PRO A 94 21.69 3.70 -8.06
N GLY A 95 21.85 3.76 -6.74
CA GLY A 95 21.14 2.91 -5.78
C GLY A 95 19.62 3.10 -5.74
N LEU A 96 19.08 4.20 -6.29
CA LEU A 96 17.63 4.38 -6.41
C LEU A 96 17.05 3.62 -7.60
N PHE A 97 17.86 3.38 -8.64
CA PHE A 97 17.44 2.71 -9.87
C PHE A 97 17.63 1.18 -9.84
N SER A 98 18.38 0.66 -8.88
CA SER A 98 18.56 -0.77 -8.65
C SER A 98 17.42 -1.33 -7.81
N VAL A 99 16.34 -1.80 -8.46
CA VAL A 99 15.31 -2.57 -7.76
C VAL A 99 15.77 -4.03 -7.76
N MET A 100 16.13 -4.55 -6.58
CA MET A 100 16.66 -5.92 -6.42
C MET A 100 17.89 -6.22 -7.31
N GLY A 101 18.72 -5.19 -7.60
CA GLY A 101 19.91 -5.35 -8.44
C GLY A 101 19.68 -5.20 -9.94
N TYR A 102 18.44 -4.97 -10.39
CA TYR A 102 18.11 -4.78 -11.81
C TYR A 102 17.52 -3.40 -12.09
N SER A 103 17.79 -2.87 -13.29
CA SER A 103 17.16 -1.67 -13.81
C SER A 103 15.73 -1.99 -14.25
N TRP A 104 14.74 -1.46 -13.54
CA TRP A 104 13.35 -1.68 -13.91
C TRP A 104 12.94 -0.71 -15.03
N SER A 105 13.11 -1.16 -16.28
CA SER A 105 12.82 -0.38 -17.48
C SER A 105 11.38 -0.57 -17.97
N HIS A 106 10.84 0.44 -18.64
CA HIS A 106 9.64 0.32 -19.45
C HIS A 106 9.65 1.31 -20.61
N GLY A 107 9.62 0.79 -21.83
CA GLY A 107 9.89 1.59 -23.03
C GLY A 107 11.31 2.14 -22.99
N SER A 108 11.48 3.43 -23.27
CA SER A 108 12.79 4.09 -23.37
C SER A 108 13.35 4.63 -22.05
N GLY A 109 12.69 4.42 -20.91
CA GLY A 109 13.10 4.97 -19.62
C GLY A 109 13.11 3.98 -18.46
N ILE A 110 13.86 4.30 -17.41
CA ILE A 110 13.90 3.57 -16.15
C ILE A 110 12.88 4.15 -15.18
N ARG A 111 12.11 3.27 -14.54
CA ARG A 111 11.11 3.59 -13.52
C ARG A 111 11.75 3.68 -12.14
N LEU A 112 11.17 4.52 -11.28
CA LEU A 112 11.46 4.47 -9.84
C LEU A 112 10.23 3.98 -9.09
N PRO A 113 10.33 2.87 -8.31
CA PRO A 113 9.19 2.34 -7.59
C PRO A 113 8.68 3.33 -6.53
N GLY A 114 7.42 3.18 -6.14
CA GLY A 114 6.83 3.91 -5.02
C GLY A 114 7.52 3.64 -3.68
N THR A 115 7.29 4.54 -2.73
CA THR A 115 7.74 4.38 -1.34
C THR A 115 6.61 3.90 -0.44
N PHE A 116 6.93 3.44 0.76
CA PHE A 116 5.91 3.10 1.76
C PHE A 116 5.08 4.32 2.22
N LEU A 117 5.53 5.55 1.91
CA LEU A 117 4.85 6.79 2.27
C LEU A 117 3.88 7.30 1.20
N ASP A 118 3.83 6.73 0.00
CA ASP A 118 3.06 7.29 -1.11
C ASP A 118 1.58 7.50 -0.75
N GLY A 119 0.95 6.46 -0.17
CA GLY A 119 -0.41 6.54 0.35
C GLY A 119 -0.58 7.51 1.51
N PHE A 120 0.42 7.60 2.39
CA PHE A 120 0.44 8.51 3.52
C PHE A 120 0.43 9.98 3.03
N LEU A 121 1.29 10.32 2.06
CA LEU A 121 1.41 11.67 1.51
C LEU A 121 0.12 12.14 0.84
N LEU A 122 -0.48 11.27 0.02
CA LEU A 122 -1.76 11.57 -0.62
C LEU A 122 -2.87 11.74 0.43
N SER A 123 -3.00 10.77 1.33
CA SER A 123 -4.05 10.76 2.36
C SER A 123 -3.97 11.97 3.28
N TYR A 124 -2.76 12.37 3.68
CA TYR A 124 -2.55 13.54 4.53
C TYR A 124 -2.91 14.84 3.79
N SER A 125 -2.49 14.97 2.53
CA SER A 125 -2.84 16.11 1.67
C SER A 125 -4.36 16.27 1.54
N LEU A 126 -5.05 15.18 1.19
CA LEU A 126 -6.52 15.16 1.05
C LEU A 126 -7.23 15.45 2.38
N SER A 127 -6.70 14.94 3.50
CA SER A 127 -7.23 15.20 4.83
C SER A 127 -7.14 16.68 5.20
N LYS A 128 -6.03 17.34 4.83
CA LYS A 128 -5.84 18.78 5.04
C LYS A 128 -6.70 19.61 4.09
N ILE A 129 -6.87 19.22 2.83
CA ILE A 129 -7.78 19.90 1.90
C ILE A 129 -9.22 19.92 2.44
N ARG A 130 -9.63 18.85 3.12
CA ARG A 130 -10.94 18.77 3.75
C ARG A 130 -11.05 19.55 5.07
N ASP A 131 -9.96 19.91 5.73
CA ASP A 131 -10.01 20.55 7.04
C ASP A 131 -10.64 21.95 6.98
N ASN A 132 -11.92 22.05 7.38
CA ASN A 132 -12.69 23.31 7.39
C ASN A 132 -12.10 24.40 8.29
N ARG A 133 -11.16 24.07 9.18
CA ARG A 133 -10.47 25.04 10.04
C ARG A 133 -9.35 25.77 9.32
N LEU A 134 -8.89 25.27 8.18
CA LEU A 134 -7.85 25.92 7.39
C LEU A 134 -8.45 27.09 6.61
N LYS A 135 -7.79 28.26 6.72
CA LYS A 135 -8.07 29.40 5.84
C LYS A 135 -7.90 28.96 4.38
N HIS A 136 -8.77 29.41 3.49
CA HIS A 136 -8.79 29.02 2.06
C HIS A 136 -7.40 29.08 1.38
N ARG A 137 -6.61 30.14 1.64
CA ARG A 137 -5.25 30.30 1.08
C ARG A 137 -4.25 29.21 1.52
N ARG A 138 -4.47 28.56 2.67
CA ARG A 138 -3.60 27.51 3.20
C ARG A 138 -3.91 26.12 2.63
N ILE A 139 -4.92 25.98 1.77
CA ILE A 139 -5.30 24.72 1.14
C ILE A 139 -4.48 24.46 -0.13
N TYR A 140 -4.11 25.51 -0.87
CA TYR A 140 -3.36 25.40 -2.13
C TYR A 140 -2.06 24.60 -2.02
N PRO A 141 -1.22 24.73 -0.97
CA PRO A 141 -0.02 23.91 -0.83
C PRO A 141 -0.33 22.41 -0.81
N TYR A 142 -1.42 22.00 -0.16
CA TYR A 142 -1.81 20.59 -0.09
C TYR A 142 -2.40 20.09 -1.41
N LEU A 143 -3.09 20.94 -2.17
CA LEU A 143 -3.51 20.61 -3.55
C LEU A 143 -2.30 20.40 -4.46
N ILE A 144 -1.31 21.27 -4.38
CA ILE A 144 -0.05 21.13 -5.13
C ILE A 144 0.66 19.84 -4.74
N CYS A 145 0.76 19.52 -3.44
CA CYS A 145 1.40 18.28 -2.98
C CYS A 145 0.66 17.02 -3.45
N ALA A 146 -0.68 17.03 -3.46
CA ALA A 146 -1.48 15.94 -4.02
C ALA A 146 -1.23 15.81 -5.54
N GLY A 147 -1.13 16.93 -6.26
CA GLY A 147 -0.77 16.97 -7.68
C GLY A 147 0.63 16.41 -7.97
N ILE A 148 1.63 16.76 -7.15
CA ILE A 148 2.99 16.20 -7.23
C ILE A 148 2.96 14.68 -7.02
N SER A 149 2.15 14.20 -6.07
CA SER A 149 2.03 12.77 -5.80
C SER A 149 1.40 12.02 -6.99
N LEU A 150 0.39 12.59 -7.64
CA LEU A 150 -0.18 12.07 -8.89
C LEU A 150 0.82 12.09 -10.05
N TYR A 151 1.56 13.20 -10.20
CA TYR A 151 2.60 13.33 -11.21
C TYR A 151 3.67 12.24 -11.05
N TYR A 152 4.12 12.00 -9.83
CA TYR A 152 5.09 10.95 -9.53
C TYR A 152 4.58 9.58 -9.97
N VAL A 153 3.36 9.22 -9.57
CA VAL A 153 2.81 7.89 -9.88
C VAL A 153 2.58 7.70 -11.39
N TYR A 154 2.17 8.76 -12.09
CA TYR A 154 1.91 8.72 -13.53
C TYR A 154 3.19 8.68 -14.37
N TYR A 155 4.13 9.61 -14.13
CA TYR A 155 5.32 9.76 -14.98
C TYR A 155 6.54 8.97 -14.48
N VAL A 156 6.84 9.05 -13.17
CA VAL A 156 8.08 8.51 -12.59
C VAL A 156 7.95 7.02 -12.29
N PHE A 157 6.88 6.67 -11.59
CA PHE A 157 6.59 5.27 -11.28
C PHE A 157 6.02 4.56 -12.51
N ASN A 158 5.10 5.23 -13.23
CA ASN A 158 4.46 4.71 -14.43
C ASN A 158 3.84 3.32 -14.18
N SER A 159 3.10 3.19 -13.08
CA SER A 159 2.40 1.96 -12.69
C SER A 159 0.88 2.17 -12.75
N ARG A 160 0.21 1.44 -13.65
CA ARG A 160 -1.24 1.55 -13.88
C ARG A 160 -2.05 1.24 -12.62
N SER A 161 -1.66 0.21 -11.88
CA SER A 161 -2.32 -0.20 -10.63
C SER A 161 -2.17 0.86 -9.54
N GLN A 162 -1.05 1.57 -9.49
CA GLN A 162 -0.83 2.64 -8.52
C GLN A 162 -1.61 3.90 -8.88
N ILE A 163 -1.71 4.24 -10.17
CA ILE A 163 -2.60 5.31 -10.64
C ILE A 163 -4.05 5.00 -10.22
N LEU A 164 -4.51 3.75 -10.44
CA LEU A 164 -5.84 3.30 -10.01
C LEU A 164 -6.03 3.48 -8.50
N CYS A 165 -5.07 3.03 -7.68
CA CYS A 165 -5.16 3.18 -6.22
C CYS A 165 -5.29 4.65 -5.80
N PHE A 166 -4.49 5.54 -6.40
CA PHE A 166 -4.55 6.98 -6.13
C PHE A 166 -5.91 7.57 -6.52
N LEU A 167 -6.42 7.23 -7.70
CA LEU A 167 -7.73 7.69 -8.18
C LEU A 167 -8.86 7.21 -7.27
N LEU A 168 -8.87 5.95 -6.87
CA LEU A 168 -9.90 5.42 -5.96
C LEU A 168 -9.87 6.09 -4.58
N VAL A 169 -8.67 6.39 -4.04
CA VAL A 169 -8.54 7.13 -2.78
C VAL A 169 -9.03 8.58 -2.92
N ILE A 170 -8.75 9.22 -4.05
CA ILE A 170 -9.28 10.54 -4.37
C ILE A 170 -10.81 10.48 -4.45
N MET A 171 -11.38 9.53 -5.20
CA MET A 171 -12.83 9.35 -5.31
C MET A 171 -13.48 9.14 -3.95
N LEU A 172 -12.92 8.25 -3.12
CA LEU A 172 -13.39 8.03 -1.75
C LEU A 172 -13.33 9.33 -0.94
N SER A 173 -12.22 10.07 -1.02
CA SER A 173 -12.09 11.36 -0.33
C SER A 173 -13.22 12.31 -0.74
N PHE A 174 -13.46 12.50 -2.05
CA PHE A 174 -14.49 13.41 -2.52
C PHE A 174 -15.92 12.98 -2.17
N ALA A 175 -16.20 11.68 -2.06
CA ALA A 175 -17.49 11.18 -1.57
C ALA A 175 -17.81 11.64 -0.14
N PHE A 176 -16.78 11.88 0.69
CA PHE A 176 -16.92 12.30 2.10
C PHE A 176 -16.53 13.77 2.35
N VAL A 177 -16.18 14.52 1.31
CA VAL A 177 -15.91 15.96 1.43
C VAL A 177 -17.23 16.72 1.48
N ASN A 178 -17.56 17.30 2.64
CA ASN A 178 -18.66 18.25 2.78
C ASN A 178 -18.14 19.68 2.97
N ASN A 179 -17.24 20.12 2.10
CA ASN A 179 -16.66 21.47 2.14
C ASN A 179 -17.35 22.41 1.16
N ARG A 180 -17.42 23.70 1.54
CA ARG A 180 -17.97 24.80 0.71
C ARG A 180 -17.12 25.13 -0.53
N ILE A 181 -15.89 24.64 -0.62
CA ILE A 181 -14.91 24.97 -1.66
C ILE A 181 -15.25 24.31 -3.00
N PHE A 182 -15.72 23.06 -2.94
CA PHE A 182 -16.16 22.34 -4.13
C PHE A 182 -17.68 22.34 -4.15
N SER A 183 -18.27 22.96 -5.17
CA SER A 183 -19.69 22.79 -5.46
C SER A 183 -20.01 21.30 -5.65
N SER A 184 -21.26 20.90 -5.43
CA SER A 184 -21.74 19.54 -5.71
C SER A 184 -21.40 19.12 -7.15
N LEU A 185 -21.55 20.04 -8.10
CA LEU A 185 -21.19 19.86 -9.51
C LEU A 185 -19.70 19.56 -9.70
N ALA A 186 -18.80 20.31 -9.05
CA ALA A 186 -17.35 20.10 -9.18
C ALA A 186 -16.91 18.73 -8.66
N LYS A 187 -17.57 18.22 -7.61
CA LYS A 187 -17.31 16.85 -7.10
C LYS A 187 -17.74 15.80 -8.11
N VAL A 188 -18.93 15.95 -8.69
CA VAL A 188 -19.45 15.03 -9.72
C VAL A 188 -18.54 15.05 -10.95
N LEU A 189 -18.15 16.23 -11.45
CA LEU A 189 -17.23 16.35 -12.59
C LEU A 189 -15.88 15.69 -12.32
N LEU A 190 -15.34 15.83 -11.11
CA LEU A 190 -14.08 15.19 -10.75
C LEU A 190 -14.22 13.66 -10.66
N LEU A 191 -15.33 13.15 -10.15
CA LEU A 191 -15.62 11.71 -10.13
C LEU A 191 -15.73 11.18 -11.56
N VAL A 192 -16.46 11.86 -12.43
CA VAL A 192 -16.57 11.52 -13.86
C VAL A 192 -15.19 11.53 -14.53
N LEU A 193 -14.37 12.53 -14.24
CA LEU A 193 -13.00 12.61 -14.75
C LEU A 193 -12.13 11.45 -14.24
N CYS A 194 -12.22 11.09 -12.95
CA CYS A 194 -11.52 9.91 -12.41
C CYS A 194 -11.98 8.63 -13.12
N CYS A 195 -13.29 8.44 -13.30
CA CYS A 195 -13.84 7.30 -14.04
C CYS A 195 -13.35 7.29 -15.50
N PHE A 196 -13.30 8.44 -16.16
CA PHE A 196 -12.78 8.56 -17.52
C PHE A 196 -11.29 8.20 -17.60
N PHE A 197 -10.47 8.64 -16.64
CA PHE A 197 -9.06 8.27 -16.58
C PHE A 197 -8.87 6.76 -16.36
N ILE A 198 -9.67 6.15 -15.47
CA ILE A 198 -9.68 4.70 -15.28
C ILE A 198 -10.07 4.02 -16.60
N ALA A 199 -11.18 4.42 -17.22
CA ALA A 199 -11.61 3.88 -18.50
C ALA A 199 -10.52 4.00 -19.56
N LYS A 200 -9.85 5.15 -19.70
CA LYS A 200 -8.74 5.34 -20.64
C LYS A 200 -7.58 4.39 -20.36
N ILE A 201 -7.20 4.16 -19.11
CA ILE A 201 -6.12 3.24 -18.75
C ILE A 201 -6.42 1.82 -19.25
N TYR A 202 -7.66 1.35 -19.11
CA TYR A 202 -8.06 -0.03 -19.43
C TYR A 202 -8.56 -0.23 -20.87
N LEU A 203 -9.16 0.80 -21.49
CA LEU A 203 -9.74 0.73 -22.85
C LEU A 203 -8.77 1.14 -23.95
N HIS A 204 -7.79 2.02 -23.67
CA HIS A 204 -6.89 2.56 -24.69
C HIS A 204 -5.62 1.71 -24.87
N THR A 205 -5.40 0.72 -24.01
CA THR A 205 -4.34 -0.26 -24.20
C THR A 205 -5.00 -1.52 -24.73
N ASP A 206 -4.37 -2.24 -25.65
CA ASP A 206 -4.78 -3.58 -26.10
C ASP A 206 -4.80 -4.61 -24.94
N PHE A 207 -4.82 -4.15 -23.69
CA PHE A 207 -4.88 -4.92 -22.46
C PHE A 207 -6.08 -5.86 -22.41
N LEU A 208 -7.28 -5.40 -22.79
CA LEU A 208 -8.44 -6.29 -22.85
C LEU A 208 -8.21 -7.41 -23.87
N GLN A 209 -7.65 -7.08 -25.02
CA GLN A 209 -7.33 -8.05 -26.06
C GLN A 209 -6.17 -8.98 -25.64
N SER A 210 -5.17 -8.48 -24.92
CA SER A 210 -4.03 -9.27 -24.42
C SER A 210 -4.43 -10.22 -23.29
N VAL A 211 -5.38 -9.82 -22.45
CA VAL A 211 -5.94 -10.67 -21.38
C VAL A 211 -6.87 -11.73 -21.95
N LEU A 212 -7.75 -11.37 -22.89
CA LEU A 212 -8.72 -12.31 -23.46
C LEU A 212 -8.08 -13.35 -24.37
N ASN A 213 -7.02 -12.99 -25.09
CA ASN A 213 -6.42 -13.85 -26.11
C ASN A 213 -5.03 -14.38 -25.74
N PHE A 214 -4.50 -14.07 -24.55
CA PHE A 214 -3.18 -14.51 -24.07
C PHE A 214 -2.00 -14.22 -25.02
N TYR A 215 -2.14 -13.24 -25.93
CA TYR A 215 -1.13 -12.96 -26.96
C TYR A 215 0.20 -12.45 -26.40
N ASP A 216 0.19 -11.83 -25.22
CA ASP A 216 1.39 -11.28 -24.59
C ASP A 216 2.07 -12.33 -23.69
N PRO A 217 3.35 -12.69 -23.93
CA PRO A 217 4.08 -13.67 -23.11
C PRO A 217 4.09 -13.32 -21.61
N GLY A 218 4.15 -12.04 -21.26
CA GLY A 218 4.09 -11.58 -19.88
C GLY A 218 2.73 -11.76 -19.23
N THR A 219 1.66 -11.78 -20.01
CA THR A 219 0.31 -12.11 -19.54
C THR A 219 0.15 -13.62 -19.37
N GLN A 220 0.61 -14.41 -20.34
CA GLN A 220 0.56 -15.88 -20.27
C GLN A 220 1.29 -16.43 -19.02
N VAL A 221 2.50 -15.95 -18.75
CA VAL A 221 3.30 -16.39 -17.60
C VAL A 221 2.62 -16.12 -16.26
N ARG A 222 1.86 -15.02 -16.14
CA ARG A 222 1.11 -14.71 -14.91
C ARG A 222 -0.01 -15.71 -14.66
N PHE A 223 -0.71 -16.14 -15.71
CA PHE A 223 -1.76 -17.16 -15.58
C PHE A 223 -1.17 -18.53 -15.26
N LEU A 224 -0.12 -18.96 -15.98
CA LEU A 224 0.58 -20.21 -15.69
C LEU A 224 1.11 -20.24 -14.25
N GLY A 225 1.72 -19.14 -13.81
CA GLY A 225 2.21 -19.00 -12.45
C GLY A 225 1.09 -19.00 -11.41
N PHE A 226 -0.01 -18.30 -11.67
CA PHE A 226 -1.17 -18.29 -10.78
C PHE A 226 -1.75 -19.71 -10.59
N ASP A 227 -2.02 -20.41 -11.69
CA ASP A 227 -2.60 -21.76 -11.67
C ASP A 227 -1.68 -22.74 -10.95
N PHE A 228 -0.38 -22.63 -11.20
CA PHE A 228 0.65 -23.41 -10.53
C PHE A 228 0.61 -23.24 -9.01
N TYR A 229 0.70 -22.01 -8.50
CA TYR A 229 0.66 -21.78 -7.05
C TYR A 229 -0.72 -22.08 -6.43
N GLN A 230 -1.80 -21.87 -7.19
CA GLN A 230 -3.15 -22.19 -6.74
C GLN A 230 -3.31 -23.69 -6.51
N SER A 231 -2.76 -24.54 -7.39
CA SER A 231 -2.89 -25.99 -7.29
C SER A 231 -2.32 -26.54 -5.97
N ASP A 232 -1.15 -26.06 -5.55
CA ASP A 232 -0.54 -26.42 -4.26
C ASP A 232 -1.31 -25.86 -3.06
N TRP A 233 -1.80 -24.62 -3.21
CA TRP A 233 -2.58 -23.98 -2.15
C TRP A 233 -3.92 -24.69 -1.89
N LEU A 234 -4.54 -25.30 -2.91
CA LEU A 234 -5.79 -26.05 -2.75
C LEU A 234 -5.67 -27.21 -1.76
N ASN A 235 -4.47 -27.77 -1.57
CA ASN A 235 -4.21 -28.82 -0.59
C ASN A 235 -3.91 -28.28 0.82
N HIS A 236 -3.66 -26.97 0.94
CA HIS A 236 -3.19 -26.33 2.17
C HIS A 236 -4.01 -25.08 2.56
N LYS A 237 -5.26 -24.95 2.10
CA LYS A 237 -6.06 -23.69 2.12
C LYS A 237 -6.06 -22.92 3.44
N ILE A 238 -6.16 -23.62 4.57
CA ILE A 238 -6.33 -22.99 5.90
C ILE A 238 -5.06 -22.24 6.31
N LEU A 239 -3.90 -22.89 6.16
CA LEU A 239 -2.63 -22.41 6.69
C LEU A 239 -1.61 -22.05 5.59
N GLY A 240 -1.97 -22.26 4.32
CA GLY A 240 -1.12 -22.08 3.15
C GLY A 240 0.04 -23.07 3.11
N PHE A 241 0.83 -22.98 2.04
CA PHE A 241 1.97 -23.89 1.83
C PHE A 241 3.27 -23.42 2.50
N GLY A 242 3.28 -22.26 3.15
CA GLY A 242 4.40 -21.77 3.95
C GLY A 242 5.39 -20.93 3.17
N ILE A 243 6.55 -20.71 3.80
CA ILE A 243 7.61 -19.88 3.23
C ILE A 243 8.43 -20.74 2.28
N VAL A 244 8.26 -20.46 0.99
CA VAL A 244 8.84 -21.19 -0.13
C VAL A 244 9.75 -20.29 -0.95
N SER A 245 10.60 -20.89 -1.80
CA SER A 245 11.44 -20.15 -2.72
C SER A 245 10.63 -19.31 -3.69
N ASP A 246 11.00 -18.03 -3.80
CA ASP A 246 10.38 -17.10 -4.74
C ASP A 246 11.07 -17.20 -6.11
N GLY A 247 10.28 -17.26 -7.18
CA GLY A 247 10.75 -17.37 -8.56
C GLY A 247 10.77 -18.80 -9.08
N ASN A 248 9.77 -19.14 -9.90
CA ASN A 248 9.72 -20.39 -10.66
C ASN A 248 9.84 -20.09 -12.15
N ILE A 249 10.47 -20.99 -12.90
CA ILE A 249 10.64 -20.84 -14.34
C ILE A 249 9.41 -21.44 -15.04
N PHE A 250 8.75 -20.64 -15.87
CA PHE A 250 7.60 -21.04 -16.68
C PHE A 250 7.92 -20.88 -18.15
N HIS A 251 7.55 -21.87 -18.95
CA HIS A 251 7.74 -21.85 -20.40
C HIS A 251 6.50 -21.25 -21.08
N THR A 252 6.69 -20.14 -21.81
CA THR A 252 5.69 -19.55 -22.70
C THR A 252 5.89 -20.01 -24.13
N TRP A 253 4.98 -19.66 -25.04
CA TRP A 253 5.12 -19.95 -26.47
C TRP A 253 6.36 -19.29 -27.11
N TYR A 254 6.94 -18.26 -26.50
CA TYR A 254 8.08 -17.49 -27.03
C TYR A 254 9.39 -17.73 -26.28
N ASN A 255 9.37 -17.78 -24.94
CA ASN A 255 10.57 -17.93 -24.10
C ASN A 255 10.25 -18.52 -22.71
N SER A 256 11.28 -18.85 -21.95
CA SER A 256 11.16 -19.18 -20.53
C SER A 256 11.26 -17.90 -19.71
N TRP A 257 10.34 -17.71 -18.76
CA TRP A 257 10.32 -16.56 -17.88
C TRP A 257 10.32 -17.01 -16.43
N ILE A 258 11.02 -16.26 -15.58
CA ILE A 258 10.90 -16.43 -14.13
C ILE A 258 9.67 -15.65 -13.68
N TYR A 259 8.76 -16.31 -12.97
CA TYR A 259 7.61 -15.68 -12.34
C TYR A 259 7.71 -15.80 -10.83
N TYR A 260 7.68 -14.66 -10.17
CA TYR A 260 7.81 -14.57 -8.72
C TYR A 260 6.44 -14.69 -8.07
N LEU A 261 6.36 -15.51 -7.02
CA LEU A 261 5.21 -15.55 -6.12
C LEU A 261 4.93 -14.17 -5.54
N SER A 262 5.95 -13.34 -5.31
CA SER A 262 5.78 -11.95 -4.86
C SER A 262 5.04 -11.04 -5.86
N ASP A 263 5.01 -11.39 -7.16
CA ASP A 263 4.25 -10.64 -8.17
C ASP A 263 2.73 -10.82 -8.02
N LEU A 264 2.27 -11.79 -7.23
CA LEU A 264 0.85 -12.02 -6.94
C LEU A 264 0.25 -11.04 -5.90
N GLY A 265 1.04 -10.10 -5.38
CA GLY A 265 0.56 -9.11 -4.41
C GLY A 265 0.00 -9.79 -3.16
N ILE A 266 -1.23 -9.47 -2.76
CA ILE A 266 -1.85 -10.09 -1.58
C ILE A 266 -2.15 -11.59 -1.75
N VAL A 267 -2.33 -12.06 -2.98
CA VAL A 267 -2.63 -13.47 -3.23
C VAL A 267 -1.45 -14.35 -2.80
N ASN A 268 -0.22 -13.83 -2.87
CA ASN A 268 0.96 -14.47 -2.26
C ASN A 268 0.72 -14.79 -0.76
N THR A 269 0.22 -13.81 0.00
CA THR A 269 -0.04 -14.00 1.44
C THR A 269 -1.11 -15.07 1.67
N LEU A 270 -2.15 -15.12 0.83
CA LEU A 270 -3.15 -16.19 0.87
C LEU A 270 -2.51 -17.55 0.57
N PHE A 271 -1.63 -17.63 -0.43
CA PHE A 271 -0.98 -18.86 -0.85
C PHE A 271 0.03 -19.39 0.19
N GLN A 272 0.89 -18.52 0.72
CA GLN A 272 1.88 -18.88 1.75
C GLN A 272 1.24 -19.18 3.10
N PHE A 273 0.25 -18.39 3.51
CA PHE A 273 -0.23 -18.39 4.89
C PHE A 273 -1.71 -18.78 5.07
N GLY A 274 -2.40 -19.07 3.97
CA GLY A 274 -3.78 -19.52 3.97
C GLY A 274 -4.75 -18.44 4.40
N TYR A 275 -6.00 -18.86 4.62
CA TYR A 275 -7.04 -17.96 5.14
C TYR A 275 -6.67 -17.38 6.50
N VAL A 276 -6.03 -18.17 7.38
CA VAL A 276 -5.64 -17.72 8.72
C VAL A 276 -4.64 -16.57 8.64
N GLY A 277 -3.57 -16.73 7.85
CA GLY A 277 -2.58 -15.68 7.68
C GLY A 277 -3.13 -14.44 6.99
N LEU A 278 -3.98 -14.63 5.98
CA LEU A 278 -4.64 -13.50 5.33
C LEU A 278 -5.47 -12.70 6.34
N ILE A 279 -6.30 -13.36 7.16
CA ILE A 279 -7.12 -12.69 8.18
C ILE A 279 -6.24 -11.94 9.19
N ILE A 280 -5.19 -12.59 9.72
CA ILE A 280 -4.27 -11.96 10.68
C ILE A 280 -3.64 -10.72 10.05
N LEU A 281 -3.13 -10.82 8.83
CA LEU A 281 -2.36 -9.75 8.20
C LEU A 281 -3.25 -8.62 7.62
N PHE A 282 -4.50 -8.88 7.25
CA PHE A 282 -5.41 -7.86 6.70
C PHE A 282 -6.33 -7.21 7.72
N SER A 283 -6.73 -7.95 8.76
CA SER A 283 -7.67 -7.45 9.77
C SER A 283 -7.31 -6.08 10.35
N PRO A 284 -6.04 -5.70 10.59
CA PRO A 284 -5.75 -4.40 11.18
C PRO A 284 -6.05 -3.24 10.24
N PHE A 285 -5.87 -3.41 8.93
CA PHE A 285 -6.18 -2.36 7.96
C PHE A 285 -7.68 -2.21 7.76
N ILE A 286 -8.41 -3.34 7.70
CA ILE A 286 -9.88 -3.33 7.63
C ILE A 286 -10.47 -2.65 8.86
N PHE A 287 -9.99 -3.03 10.05
CA PHE A 287 -10.46 -2.44 11.30
C PHE A 287 -10.08 -0.95 11.41
N SER A 288 -8.85 -0.59 11.01
CA SER A 288 -8.40 0.81 10.93
C SER A 288 -9.28 1.65 10.00
N PHE A 289 -9.67 1.09 8.86
CA PHE A 289 -10.60 1.71 7.93
C PHE A 289 -11.96 1.99 8.57
N PHE A 290 -12.56 0.99 9.23
CA PHE A 290 -13.86 1.17 9.90
C PHE A 290 -13.83 2.19 11.03
N ILE A 291 -12.77 2.20 11.84
CA ILE A 291 -12.58 3.22 12.89
C ILE A 291 -12.42 4.60 12.26
N GLY A 292 -11.63 4.70 11.20
CA GLY A 292 -11.45 5.94 10.46
C GLY A 292 -12.78 6.46 9.89
N LEU A 293 -13.62 5.54 9.38
CA LEU A 293 -14.94 5.83 8.86
C LEU A 293 -15.90 6.33 9.97
N LYS A 294 -15.95 5.64 11.12
CA LYS A 294 -16.72 6.08 12.30
C LYS A 294 -16.30 7.49 12.73
N ASN A 295 -15.00 7.76 12.72
CA ASN A 295 -14.42 9.01 13.17
C ASN A 295 -14.09 9.98 12.03
N ASN A 296 -14.77 9.84 10.88
CA ASN A 296 -14.43 10.58 9.67
C ASN A 296 -14.57 12.09 9.86
N ARG A 297 -15.39 12.59 10.79
CA ARG A 297 -15.50 14.03 11.07
C ARG A 297 -14.21 14.63 11.64
N SER A 298 -13.40 13.83 12.34
CA SER A 298 -12.10 14.25 12.83
C SER A 298 -11.05 14.20 11.72
N LEU A 299 -10.04 15.08 11.78
CA LEU A 299 -8.92 15.04 10.84
C LEU A 299 -8.18 13.70 10.88
N ASN A 300 -7.98 13.15 12.08
CA ASN A 300 -7.20 11.92 12.27
C ASN A 300 -7.97 10.69 11.82
N GLY A 301 -9.27 10.60 12.12
CA GLY A 301 -10.12 9.51 11.67
C GLY A 301 -10.20 9.46 10.15
N TYR A 302 -10.37 10.61 9.50
CA TYR A 302 -10.38 10.65 8.04
C TYR A 302 -9.03 10.34 7.41
N PHE A 303 -7.95 10.84 8.00
CA PHE A 303 -6.61 10.49 7.57
C PHE A 303 -6.35 8.99 7.67
N LEU A 304 -6.72 8.38 8.80
CA LEU A 304 -6.67 6.94 9.00
C LEU A 304 -7.51 6.18 7.97
N MET A 305 -8.73 6.65 7.70
CA MET A 305 -9.63 6.04 6.71
C MET A 305 -8.97 5.99 5.32
N LEU A 306 -8.48 7.14 4.82
CA LEU A 306 -7.85 7.22 3.51
C LEU A 306 -6.56 6.40 3.43
N SER A 307 -5.70 6.47 4.45
CA SER A 307 -4.46 5.69 4.47
C SER A 307 -4.72 4.19 4.54
N SER A 308 -5.68 3.74 5.36
CA SER A 308 -6.06 2.33 5.44
C SER A 308 -6.66 1.84 4.12
N PHE A 309 -7.52 2.64 3.49
CA PHE A 309 -8.09 2.32 2.18
C PHE A 309 -7.02 2.19 1.10
N TYR A 310 -6.08 3.14 1.03
CA TYR A 310 -4.94 3.05 0.12
C TYR A 310 -4.14 1.76 0.35
N THR A 311 -3.82 1.42 1.61
CA THR A 311 -3.02 0.24 1.95
C THR A 311 -3.72 -1.06 1.58
N ILE A 312 -5.04 -1.14 1.75
CA ILE A 312 -5.86 -2.28 1.29
C ILE A 312 -5.79 -2.38 -0.24
N LEU A 313 -6.06 -1.29 -0.96
CA LEU A 313 -6.03 -1.27 -2.42
C LEU A 313 -4.65 -1.62 -2.98
N SER A 314 -3.58 -1.02 -2.44
CA SER A 314 -2.21 -1.27 -2.90
C SER A 314 -1.80 -2.73 -2.69
N SER A 315 -2.26 -3.34 -1.59
CA SER A 315 -2.05 -4.75 -1.29
C SER A 315 -2.77 -5.65 -2.31
N ILE A 316 -4.02 -5.33 -2.65
CA ILE A 316 -4.83 -6.12 -3.59
C ILE A 316 -4.29 -5.99 -5.02
N PHE A 317 -4.05 -4.77 -5.49
CA PHE A 317 -3.82 -4.51 -6.91
C PHE A 317 -2.37 -4.66 -7.36
N PHE A 318 -1.41 -4.69 -6.44
CA PHE A 318 -0.03 -4.49 -6.88
C PHE A 318 1.02 -5.13 -5.98
N GLN A 319 0.99 -4.89 -4.67
CA GLN A 319 2.19 -5.03 -3.85
C GLN A 319 1.87 -5.40 -2.42
N ASN A 320 2.42 -6.52 -1.94
CA ASN A 320 2.26 -6.93 -0.55
C ASN A 320 2.85 -5.85 0.39
N VAL A 321 2.01 -5.34 1.30
CA VAL A 321 2.43 -4.30 2.27
C VAL A 321 3.44 -4.83 3.27
N TYR A 322 3.53 -6.16 3.43
CA TYR A 322 4.48 -6.82 4.31
C TYR A 322 5.86 -7.06 3.69
N ASP A 323 6.08 -6.65 2.44
CA ASP A 323 7.40 -6.72 1.82
C ASP A 323 8.39 -5.73 2.49
N SER A 324 9.68 -6.07 2.43
CA SER A 324 10.80 -5.33 3.03
C SER A 324 10.72 -3.80 2.96
N PRO A 325 10.43 -3.15 1.81
CA PRO A 325 10.38 -1.69 1.76
C PRO A 325 9.06 -1.10 2.28
N ARG A 326 7.97 -1.87 2.37
CA ARG A 326 6.61 -1.37 2.61
C ARG A 326 6.12 -1.58 4.03
N ILE A 327 6.63 -2.58 4.72
CA ILE A 327 6.15 -2.96 6.05
C ILE A 327 6.27 -1.85 7.09
N LEU A 328 7.13 -0.86 6.84
CA LEU A 328 7.27 0.33 7.68
C LEU A 328 5.99 1.18 7.79
N ILE A 329 5.04 1.08 6.84
CA ILE A 329 3.75 1.79 6.97
C ILE A 329 2.81 1.13 7.99
N VAL A 330 2.95 -0.19 8.23
CA VAL A 330 2.09 -0.95 9.13
C VAL A 330 2.09 -0.41 10.56
N PRO A 331 3.24 -0.24 11.23
CA PRO A 331 3.26 0.33 12.58
C PRO A 331 2.74 1.77 12.61
N PHE A 332 2.88 2.54 11.54
CA PHE A 332 2.29 3.89 11.43
C PHE A 332 0.76 3.86 11.41
N ILE A 333 0.15 3.00 10.59
CA ILE A 333 -1.32 2.89 10.50
C ILE A 333 -1.91 2.41 11.81
N LEU A 334 -1.29 1.40 12.44
CA LEU A 334 -1.70 0.90 13.75
C LEU A 334 -1.65 1.99 14.83
N ALA A 335 -0.61 2.83 14.81
CA ALA A 335 -0.49 3.95 15.74
C ALA A 335 -1.52 5.05 15.49
N LEU A 336 -1.82 5.36 14.23
CA LEU A 336 -2.90 6.29 13.86
C LEU A 336 -4.27 5.75 14.29
N MET A 337 -4.50 4.44 14.18
CA MET A 337 -5.72 3.80 14.70
C MET A 337 -5.88 4.06 16.20
N GLN A 338 -4.81 3.94 16.97
CA GLN A 338 -4.86 4.16 18.42
C GLN A 338 -5.25 5.60 18.74
N LEU A 339 -4.73 6.56 17.98
CA LEU A 339 -5.07 7.97 18.14
C LEU A 339 -6.55 8.22 17.84
N SER A 340 -7.05 7.68 16.73
CA SER A 340 -8.45 7.86 16.32
C SER A 340 -9.42 7.22 17.30
N MET A 341 -9.07 6.08 17.92
CA MET A 341 -9.89 5.48 18.99
C MET A 341 -9.95 6.34 20.26
N LYS A 342 -8.84 7.01 20.64
CA LYS A 342 -8.85 7.93 21.78
C LYS A 342 -9.70 9.17 21.51
N ASP A 343 -9.62 9.70 20.29
CA ASP A 343 -10.43 10.84 19.86
C ASP A 343 -11.95 10.50 19.93
N ASP A 344 -12.34 9.25 19.64
CA ASP A 344 -13.72 8.74 19.75
C ASP A 344 -14.25 8.75 21.20
N LYS A 345 -13.50 8.11 22.11
CA LYS A 345 -13.88 8.01 23.53
C LYS A 345 -14.07 9.37 24.19
N ASN A 346 -13.16 10.31 23.92
CA ASN A 346 -13.25 11.66 24.45
C ASN A 346 -14.49 12.41 23.90
N ASN A 347 -14.95 12.09 22.69
CA ASN A 347 -16.17 12.69 22.14
C ASN A 347 -17.44 12.06 22.74
N GLU A 348 -17.45 10.74 22.96
CA GLU A 348 -18.54 10.03 23.63
C GLU A 348 -18.74 10.53 25.07
N GLU A 349 -17.66 10.69 25.84
CA GLU A 349 -17.70 11.24 27.21
C GLU A 349 -18.24 12.68 27.23
N ARG A 350 -17.79 13.56 26.31
CA ARG A 350 -18.33 14.93 26.20
C ARG A 350 -19.82 14.95 25.86
N HIS A 351 -20.28 14.03 25.02
CA HIS A 351 -21.70 13.93 24.69
C HIS A 351 -22.55 13.42 25.85
N PHE A 352 -22.00 12.54 26.70
CA PHE A 352 -22.66 12.12 27.93
C PHE A 352 -22.79 13.27 28.93
N TYR A 353 -21.70 14.00 29.20
CA TYR A 353 -21.72 15.15 30.12
C TYR A 353 -22.59 16.32 29.64
N ASN A 354 -22.82 16.47 28.33
CA ASN A 354 -23.70 17.52 27.81
C ASN A 354 -25.19 17.11 27.78
N ARG A 355 -25.52 15.86 28.13
CA ARG A 355 -26.90 15.34 28.20
C ARG A 355 -27.42 15.12 29.62
N VAL A 356 -26.52 15.08 30.60
CA VAL A 356 -26.80 15.14 32.04
C VAL A 356 -26.78 16.60 32.46
#